data_AF-A0A2G9LUZ2-F1
#
_entry.id   AF-A0A2G9LUZ2-F1
#
_cell.length_a   1.000
_cell.length_b   1.000
_cell.length_c   1.000
_cell.angle_alpha   90.00
_cell.angle_beta   90.00
_cell.angle_gamma   90.00
#
_symmetry.space_group_name_H-M   'P 1'
#
loop_
_entity.id
_entity.type
_entity.pdbx_description
1 polymer ?
#
loop_
_entity_poly.entity_id
_entity_poly.type
_entity_poly.pdbx_seq_one_letter_code
_entity_poly.pdbx_strand_id
1 'polypeptide(L)'
;MRSETYEWRTFGCPEIEKEVLLLQPYADRAEHDHYLVVPKRPDINIKERAYELKIKRMIGRCQSGIELWEDSTFDYPIEARMLDGSFPAGEAHSLEELRDLCMGRTIDVYKERHMRLYNHCGFEFDRIWIAGNEYTSICIESDSKERILETIEDFCIGYVPMSYSSFLLGIS
;
A
#
# COMPACT_ATOMS: atom_id res chain seq x y z
N MET A 1 1.58 18.49 0.24
CA MET A 1 2.00 18.35 1.65
C MET A 1 2.53 16.94 1.79
N ARG A 2 3.73 16.75 2.35
CA ARG A 2 4.26 15.40 2.60
C ARG A 2 3.78 14.98 3.98
N SER A 3 3.21 13.79 4.07
CA SER A 3 2.85 13.16 5.34
C SER A 3 3.67 11.90 5.52
N GLU A 4 4.14 11.70 6.74
CA GLU A 4 4.80 10.47 7.16
C GLU A 4 3.80 9.63 7.95
N THR A 5 3.78 8.32 7.72
CA THR A 5 2.88 7.39 8.41
C THR A 5 3.56 6.04 8.58
N TYR A 6 3.48 5.48 9.79
CA TYR A 6 3.89 4.12 10.03
C TYR A 6 2.78 3.17 9.57
N GLU A 7 3.17 2.11 8.87
CA GLU A 7 2.29 1.07 8.34
C GLU A 7 2.82 -0.31 8.76
N TRP A 8 1.93 -1.17 9.24
CA TRP A 8 2.16 -2.60 9.32
C TRP A 8 1.09 -3.30 8.50
N ARG A 9 1.50 -4.25 7.66
CA ARG A 9 0.59 -4.96 6.77
C ARG A 9 0.91 -6.45 6.70
N THR A 10 -0.13 -7.25 6.54
CA THR A 10 -0.01 -8.67 6.19
C THR A 10 -1.12 -9.11 5.24
N PHE A 11 -1.00 -10.31 4.66
CA PHE A 11 -1.92 -10.86 3.66
C PHE A 11 -2.35 -12.28 4.03
N GLY A 12 -3.51 -12.70 3.55
CA GLY A 12 -4.02 -14.07 3.75
C GLY A 12 -4.52 -14.33 5.17
N CYS A 13 -5.19 -13.34 5.76
CA CYS A 13 -5.70 -13.34 7.14
C CYS A 13 -7.24 -13.18 7.22
N PRO A 14 -8.03 -14.03 6.54
CA PRO A 14 -9.50 -13.91 6.53
C PRO A 14 -10.17 -14.09 7.90
N GLU A 15 -9.53 -14.78 8.85
CA GLU A 15 -10.11 -15.16 10.14
C GLU A 15 -10.41 -13.98 11.06
N ILE A 16 -9.65 -12.89 10.94
CA ILE A 16 -9.78 -11.69 11.79
C ILE A 16 -10.80 -10.67 11.24
N GLU A 17 -11.39 -10.96 10.07
CA GLU A 17 -12.34 -10.06 9.42
C GLU A 17 -13.46 -9.65 10.39
N LYS A 18 -14.02 -10.62 11.13
CA LYS A 18 -15.16 -10.38 12.02
C LYS A 18 -14.77 -9.44 13.16
N GLU A 19 -13.62 -9.67 13.77
CA GLU A 19 -13.07 -8.87 14.86
C GLU A 19 -12.85 -7.43 14.41
N VAL A 20 -12.25 -7.23 13.24
CA VAL A 20 -12.04 -5.89 12.66
C VAL A 20 -13.38 -5.22 12.37
N LEU A 21 -14.33 -5.92 11.76
CA LEU A 21 -15.63 -5.34 11.39
C LEU A 21 -16.47 -4.89 12.60
N LEU A 22 -16.20 -5.42 13.81
CA LEU A 22 -16.85 -5.00 15.05
C LEU A 22 -16.28 -3.70 15.64
N LEU A 23 -15.13 -3.23 15.15
CA LEU A 23 -14.51 -1.98 15.60
C LEU A 23 -15.28 -0.74 15.14
N GLN A 24 -14.90 0.42 15.66
CA GLN A 24 -15.52 1.68 15.30
C GLN A 24 -15.34 1.94 13.78
N PRO A 25 -16.44 2.09 13.00
CA PRO A 25 -16.35 2.40 11.59
C PRO A 25 -15.75 3.79 11.34
N TYR A 26 -14.78 3.84 10.44
CA TYR A 26 -14.23 5.09 9.90
C TYR A 26 -14.75 5.36 8.48
N ALA A 27 -14.58 4.38 7.60
CA ALA A 27 -15.05 4.44 6.22
C ALA A 27 -15.05 3.03 5.60
N ASP A 28 -15.99 2.80 4.69
CA ASP A 28 -15.98 1.64 3.81
C ASP A 28 -15.90 2.13 2.36
N ARG A 29 -15.03 1.54 1.55
CA ARG A 29 -14.79 1.98 0.17
C ARG A 29 -14.54 0.82 -0.77
N ALA A 30 -15.15 0.88 -1.95
CA ALA A 30 -14.73 0.10 -3.10
C ALA A 30 -13.76 0.93 -3.93
N GLU A 31 -12.61 0.37 -4.29
CA GLU A 31 -11.54 1.06 -5.01
C GLU A 31 -11.05 0.20 -6.19
N HIS A 32 -10.70 0.87 -7.29
CA HIS A 32 -10.03 0.26 -8.43
C HIS A 32 -8.74 1.06 -8.69
N ASP A 33 -7.61 0.41 -8.47
CA ASP A 33 -6.28 0.99 -8.56
C ASP A 33 -5.50 0.31 -9.69
N HIS A 34 -4.81 1.12 -10.50
CA HIS A 34 -3.85 0.63 -11.48
C HIS A 34 -2.45 0.79 -10.88
N TYR A 35 -1.84 -0.31 -10.46
CA TYR A 35 -0.52 -0.29 -9.84
C TYR A 35 0.59 -0.39 -10.88
N LEU A 36 1.63 0.42 -10.73
CA LEU A 36 2.91 0.21 -11.43
C LEU A 36 3.89 -0.45 -10.48
N VAL A 37 4.19 -1.71 -10.76
CA VAL A 37 5.15 -2.52 -10.02
C VAL A 37 6.50 -2.45 -10.71
N VAL A 38 7.50 -1.92 -10.00
CA VAL A 38 8.87 -1.82 -10.50
C VAL A 38 9.77 -2.78 -9.70
N PRO A 39 10.19 -3.92 -10.27
CA PRO A 39 10.90 -4.96 -9.51
C PRO A 39 12.16 -4.51 -8.77
N LYS A 40 12.87 -3.51 -9.31
CA LYS A 40 14.08 -2.95 -8.70
C LYS A 40 13.78 -1.96 -7.56
N ARG A 41 12.52 -1.57 -7.36
CA ARG A 41 12.06 -0.57 -6.38
C ARG A 41 10.89 -1.06 -5.53
N PRO A 42 11.09 -2.13 -4.72
CA PRO A 42 10.06 -2.62 -3.80
C PRO A 42 9.75 -1.63 -2.67
N ASP A 43 10.58 -0.60 -2.50
CA ASP A 43 10.42 0.50 -1.57
C ASP A 43 9.52 1.63 -2.09
N ILE A 44 9.01 1.54 -3.32
CA ILE A 44 8.01 2.46 -3.84
C ILE A 44 6.70 1.71 -4.09
N ASN A 45 5.59 2.36 -3.76
CA ASN A 45 4.26 1.98 -4.19
C ASN A 45 3.69 3.04 -5.13
N ILE A 46 3.58 2.72 -6.42
CA ILE A 46 3.07 3.62 -7.45
C ILE A 46 1.71 3.13 -7.89
N LYS A 47 0.70 4.00 -7.83
CA LYS A 47 -0.65 3.67 -8.30
C LYS A 47 -1.35 4.86 -8.90
N GLU A 48 -2.15 4.61 -9.91
CA GLU A 48 -3.10 5.56 -10.47
C GLU A 48 -4.52 5.20 -10.03
N ARG A 49 -5.29 6.21 -9.62
CA ARG A 49 -6.72 6.09 -9.33
C ARG A 49 -7.44 7.31 -9.83
N ALA A 50 -8.47 7.12 -10.66
CA ALA A 50 -9.26 8.23 -11.21
C ALA A 50 -8.37 9.34 -11.80
N TYR A 51 -7.33 8.95 -12.54
CA TYR A 51 -6.32 9.83 -13.15
C TYR A 51 -5.38 10.58 -12.19
N GLU A 52 -5.44 10.29 -10.88
CA GLU A 52 -4.49 10.82 -9.90
C GLU A 52 -3.37 9.81 -9.64
N LEU A 53 -2.12 10.21 -9.86
CA LEU A 53 -0.94 9.40 -9.58
C LEU A 53 -0.51 9.58 -8.11
N LYS A 54 -0.50 8.48 -7.37
CA LYS A 54 -0.01 8.42 -5.99
C LYS A 54 1.26 7.60 -5.92
N ILE A 55 2.25 8.16 -5.23
CA ILE A 55 3.53 7.52 -4.98
C ILE A 55 3.75 7.52 -3.46
N LYS A 56 3.72 6.34 -2.83
CA LYS A 56 4.21 6.14 -1.45
C LYS A 56 5.67 5.67 -1.53
N ARG A 57 6.58 6.29 -0.78
CA ARG A 57 7.99 5.87 -0.68
C ARG A 57 8.29 5.39 0.74
N MET A 58 8.81 4.18 0.88
CA MET A 58 9.26 3.65 2.15
C MET A 58 10.61 4.29 2.49
N ILE A 59 10.63 5.11 3.53
CA ILE A 59 11.83 5.83 3.99
C ILE A 59 12.51 5.12 5.17
N GLY A 60 11.83 4.16 5.80
CA GLY A 60 12.39 3.33 6.86
C GLY A 60 11.61 2.04 7.06
N ARG A 61 12.28 1.03 7.63
CA ARG A 61 11.65 -0.20 8.10
C ARG A 61 12.38 -0.68 9.34
N CYS A 62 11.63 -0.99 10.39
CA CYS A 62 12.21 -1.52 11.61
C CYS A 62 12.21 -3.06 11.65
N GLN A 63 12.90 -3.65 12.63
CA GLN A 63 13.05 -5.11 12.74
C GLN A 63 11.73 -5.86 12.91
N SER A 64 10.71 -5.23 13.52
CA SER A 64 9.36 -5.81 13.64
C SER A 64 8.57 -5.76 12.32
N GLY A 65 9.18 -5.26 11.25
CA GLY A 65 8.58 -5.19 9.91
C GLY A 65 7.66 -4.01 9.68
N ILE A 66 7.47 -3.11 10.65
CA ILE A 66 6.74 -1.85 10.50
C ILE A 66 7.53 -0.91 9.60
N GLU A 67 6.84 -0.33 8.63
CA GLU A 67 7.37 0.50 7.55
C GLU A 67 6.98 1.95 7.78
N LEU A 68 7.89 2.89 7.53
CA LEU A 68 7.62 4.32 7.54
C LEU A 68 7.52 4.80 6.10
N TRP A 69 6.36 5.35 5.74
CA TRP A 69 6.05 5.78 4.39
C TRP A 69 5.95 7.30 4.30
N GLU A 70 6.50 7.86 3.23
CA GLU A 70 6.30 9.24 2.78
C GLU A 70 5.34 9.23 1.59
N ASP A 71 4.20 9.93 1.72
CA ASP A 71 3.19 10.01 0.66
C ASP A 71 3.33 11.26 -0.20
N SER A 72 3.13 11.10 -1.50
CA SER A 72 3.08 12.19 -2.45
C SER A 72 2.07 11.91 -3.57
N THR A 73 1.23 12.90 -3.85
CA THR A 73 0.36 12.95 -5.04
C THR A 73 1.04 13.80 -6.10
N PHE A 74 0.94 13.36 -7.35
CA PHE A 74 1.47 14.08 -8.52
C PHE A 74 0.41 14.18 -9.61
N ASP A 75 0.45 15.29 -10.31
CA ASP A 75 -0.23 15.44 -11.60
C ASP A 75 0.75 15.03 -12.72
N TYR A 76 0.22 14.55 -13.83
CA TYR A 76 1.01 14.41 -15.04
C TYR A 76 1.28 15.79 -15.68
N PRO A 77 2.42 15.96 -16.38
CA PRO A 77 3.49 14.98 -16.58
C PRO A 77 4.38 14.80 -15.34
N ILE A 78 4.98 13.61 -15.21
CA ILE A 78 5.97 13.31 -14.17
C ILE A 78 7.29 12.86 -14.81
N GLU A 79 8.41 13.36 -14.32
CA GLU A 79 9.71 12.87 -14.75
C GLU A 79 10.04 11.54 -14.06
N ALA A 80 10.34 10.48 -14.82
CA ALA A 80 10.63 9.16 -14.25
C ALA A 80 11.77 9.18 -13.21
N ARG A 81 12.75 10.08 -13.38
CA ARG A 81 13.87 10.26 -12.43
C ARG A 81 13.44 10.70 -11.03
N MET A 82 12.23 11.22 -10.85
CA MET A 82 11.67 11.55 -9.54
C MET A 82 11.37 10.30 -8.71
N LEU A 83 11.16 9.16 -9.37
CA LEU A 83 11.04 7.86 -8.72
C LEU A 83 12.43 7.32 -8.33
N ASP A 84 13.36 7.31 -9.29
CA ASP A 84 14.73 6.86 -9.15
C ASP A 84 15.66 7.60 -10.10
N GLY A 85 16.77 8.15 -9.62
CA GLY A 85 17.76 8.83 -10.46
C GLY A 85 18.42 7.93 -11.52
N SER A 86 18.28 6.60 -11.42
CA SER A 86 18.74 5.64 -12.41
C SER A 86 17.77 5.39 -13.57
N PHE A 87 16.52 5.84 -13.48
CA PHE A 87 15.60 5.76 -14.63
C PHE A 87 16.00 6.75 -15.73
N PRO A 88 15.66 6.43 -17.00
CA PRO A 88 15.90 7.34 -18.11
C PRO A 88 15.30 8.73 -17.86
N ALA A 89 15.97 9.76 -18.37
CA ALA A 89 15.38 11.09 -18.43
C ALA A 89 14.21 11.05 -19.44
N GLY A 90 13.02 11.44 -18.98
CA GLY A 90 11.80 11.46 -19.76
C GLY A 90 10.61 11.84 -18.91
N GLU A 91 9.69 12.60 -19.49
CA GLU A 91 8.39 12.90 -18.92
C GLU A 91 7.41 11.81 -19.34
N ALA A 92 6.64 11.30 -18.37
CA ALA A 92 5.50 10.43 -18.61
C ALA A 92 4.22 11.24 -18.46
N HIS A 93 3.30 11.10 -19.42
CA HIS A 93 1.97 11.69 -19.42
C HIS A 93 0.87 10.69 -19.04
N SER A 94 1.26 9.43 -18.80
CA SER A 94 0.37 8.34 -18.41
C SER A 94 1.13 7.28 -17.60
N LEU A 95 0.39 6.39 -16.93
CA LEU A 95 0.99 5.28 -16.19
C LEU A 95 1.68 4.28 -17.13
N GLU A 96 1.17 4.10 -18.35
CA GLU A 96 1.74 3.24 -19.38
C GLU A 96 3.10 3.76 -19.86
N GLU A 97 3.23 5.07 -20.09
CA GLU A 97 4.51 5.68 -20.44
C GLU A 97 5.51 5.56 -19.29
N LEU A 98 5.05 5.78 -18.04
CA LEU A 98 5.88 5.63 -16.86
C LEU A 98 6.34 4.17 -16.67
N ARG A 99 5.45 3.20 -16.95
CA ARG A 99 5.76 1.77 -16.95
C ARG A 99 6.91 1.48 -17.91
N ASP A 100 6.84 2.01 -19.13
CA ASP A 100 7.84 1.76 -20.15
C ASP A 100 9.19 2.38 -19.78
N LEU A 101 9.20 3.61 -19.24
CA LEU A 101 10.41 4.28 -18.76
C LEU A 101 11.05 3.53 -17.57
N CYS A 102 10.25 3.01 -16.65
CA CYS A 102 10.74 2.32 -15.46
C CYS A 102 10.95 0.82 -15.66
N MET A 103 10.68 0.29 -16.86
CA MET A 103 10.67 -1.15 -17.15
C MET A 103 9.82 -1.94 -16.13
N GLY A 104 8.69 -1.37 -15.73
CA GLY A 104 7.79 -1.98 -14.76
C GLY A 104 6.71 -2.83 -15.42
N ARG A 105 5.77 -3.29 -14.60
CA ARG A 105 4.53 -3.93 -15.04
C ARG A 105 3.34 -3.26 -14.39
N THR A 106 2.22 -3.19 -15.10
CA THR A 106 0.97 -2.70 -14.54
C THR A 106 0.13 -3.85 -14.01
N ILE A 107 -0.58 -3.63 -12.90
CA ILE A 107 -1.50 -4.60 -12.30
C ILE A 107 -2.78 -3.86 -11.91
N ASP A 108 -3.91 -4.34 -12.42
CA ASP A 108 -5.22 -3.87 -11.99
C ASP A 108 -5.61 -4.56 -10.68
N VAL A 109 -5.99 -3.74 -9.71
CA VAL A 109 -6.32 -4.20 -8.36
C VAL A 109 -7.65 -3.61 -7.94
N TYR A 110 -8.64 -4.47 -7.77
CA TYR A 110 -9.93 -4.13 -7.20
C TYR A 110 -9.90 -4.40 -5.70
N LYS A 111 -10.46 -3.50 -4.90
CA LYS A 111 -10.49 -3.65 -3.45
C LYS A 111 -11.83 -3.27 -2.86
N GLU A 112 -12.24 -4.01 -1.85
CA GLU A 112 -13.25 -3.61 -0.88
C GLU A 112 -12.53 -3.40 0.44
N ARG A 113 -12.57 -2.17 0.95
CA ARG A 113 -11.81 -1.74 2.13
C ARG A 113 -12.76 -1.39 3.25
N HIS A 114 -12.51 -2.00 4.41
CA HIS A 114 -13.20 -1.70 5.65
C HIS A 114 -12.21 -1.03 6.60
N MET A 115 -12.29 0.29 6.70
CA MET A 115 -11.42 1.08 7.56
C MET A 115 -12.12 1.32 8.90
N ARG A 116 -11.40 1.02 9.97
CA ARG A 116 -11.86 1.08 11.35
C ARG A 116 -10.87 1.87 12.19
N LEU A 117 -11.31 2.28 13.38
CA LEU A 117 -10.43 2.92 14.37
C LEU A 117 -10.29 2.04 15.60
N TYR A 118 -9.06 1.88 16.06
CA TYR A 118 -8.72 1.24 17.33
C TYR A 118 -7.42 1.82 17.89
N ASN A 119 -7.39 2.17 19.17
CA ASN A 119 -6.21 2.75 19.85
C ASN A 119 -5.53 3.90 19.06
N HIS A 120 -6.33 4.81 18.47
CA HIS A 120 -5.84 5.89 17.60
C HIS A 120 -5.07 5.44 16.33
N CYS A 121 -5.13 4.15 15.99
CA CYS A 121 -4.66 3.61 14.73
C CYS A 121 -5.83 3.50 13.74
N GLY A 122 -5.52 3.70 12.46
CA GLY A 122 -6.35 3.21 11.37
C GLY A 122 -6.14 1.71 11.24
N PHE A 123 -7.21 0.94 11.31
CA PHE A 123 -7.18 -0.52 11.13
C PHE A 123 -8.00 -0.84 9.88
N GLU A 124 -7.33 -1.27 8.81
CA GLU A 124 -7.96 -1.61 7.53
C GLU A 124 -8.02 -3.13 7.36
N PHE A 125 -9.19 -3.63 6.98
CA PHE A 125 -9.32 -4.96 6.38
C PHE A 125 -9.71 -4.79 4.90
N ASP A 126 -8.89 -5.33 4.00
CA ASP A 126 -9.12 -5.25 2.56
C ASP A 126 -9.42 -6.66 2.01
N ARG A 127 -10.49 -6.79 1.23
CA ARG A 127 -10.63 -7.85 0.22
C ARG A 127 -10.10 -7.33 -1.11
N ILE A 128 -9.24 -8.10 -1.75
CA ILE A 128 -8.44 -7.67 -2.89
C ILE A 128 -8.64 -8.69 -4.02
N TRP A 129 -9.01 -8.22 -5.20
CA TRP A 129 -9.10 -9.05 -6.41
C TRP A 129 -8.06 -8.63 -7.45
N ILE A 130 -7.25 -9.60 -7.89
CA ILE A 130 -6.20 -9.43 -8.90
C ILE A 130 -6.29 -10.59 -9.88
N ALA A 131 -6.47 -10.29 -11.17
CA ALA A 131 -6.58 -11.29 -12.24
C ALA A 131 -7.58 -12.43 -11.92
N GLY A 132 -8.70 -12.10 -11.26
CA GLY A 132 -9.74 -13.06 -10.87
C GLY A 132 -9.47 -13.84 -9.57
N ASN A 133 -8.30 -13.70 -8.96
CA ASN A 133 -7.99 -14.31 -7.66
C ASN A 133 -8.34 -13.35 -6.52
N GLU A 134 -8.88 -13.89 -5.43
CA GLU A 134 -9.21 -13.14 -4.22
C GLU A 134 -8.14 -13.33 -3.15
N TYR A 135 -7.79 -12.23 -2.48
CA TYR A 135 -6.86 -12.16 -1.36
C TYR A 135 -7.45 -11.28 -0.26
N THR A 136 -6.98 -11.47 0.96
CA THR A 136 -7.29 -10.59 2.09
C THR A 136 -6.02 -9.90 2.58
N SER A 137 -6.15 -8.71 3.13
CA SER A 137 -5.06 -8.04 3.83
C SER A 137 -5.54 -7.27 5.03
N ILE A 138 -4.68 -7.14 6.03
CA ILE A 138 -4.84 -6.20 7.13
C ILE A 138 -3.78 -5.13 7.02
N CYS A 139 -4.18 -3.89 7.27
CA CYS A 139 -3.28 -2.78 7.49
C CYS A 139 -3.53 -2.16 8.86
N ILE A 140 -2.46 -1.78 9.56
CA ILE A 140 -2.54 -0.91 10.73
C ILE A 140 -1.66 0.31 10.45
N GLU A 141 -2.25 1.49 10.48
CA GLU A 141 -1.59 2.76 10.20
C GLU A 141 -1.66 3.68 11.43
N SER A 142 -0.54 4.35 11.73
CA SER A 142 -0.45 5.29 12.86
C SER A 142 0.68 6.29 12.68
N ASP A 143 0.63 7.37 13.45
CA ASP A 143 1.76 8.28 13.65
C ASP A 143 2.82 7.72 14.62
N SER A 144 2.50 6.66 15.36
CA SER A 144 3.38 6.00 16.32
C SER A 144 3.54 4.51 16.04
N LYS A 145 4.79 4.08 15.90
CA LYS A 145 5.16 2.66 15.81
C LYS A 145 4.69 1.87 17.04
N GLU A 146 4.79 2.46 18.22
CA GLU A 146 4.47 1.82 19.50
C GLU A 146 2.97 1.45 19.54
N ARG A 147 2.09 2.35 19.11
CA ARG A 147 0.65 2.07 19.02
C ARG A 147 0.31 0.94 18.04
N ILE A 148 1.05 0.84 16.94
CA ILE A 148 0.90 -0.27 15.99
C ILE A 148 1.26 -1.60 16.67
N LEU A 149 2.38 -1.63 17.41
CA LEU A 149 2.80 -2.85 18.13
C LEU A 149 1.78 -3.26 19.20
N GLU A 150 1.27 -2.31 19.97
CA GLU A 150 0.19 -2.56 20.95
C GLU A 150 -1.06 -3.13 20.26
N THR A 151 -1.45 -2.56 19.12
CA THR A 151 -2.62 -3.04 18.35
C THR A 151 -2.39 -4.47 17.82
N ILE A 152 -1.18 -4.80 17.35
CA ILE A 152 -0.83 -6.15 16.91
C ILE A 152 -0.93 -7.15 18.07
N GLU A 153 -0.47 -6.76 19.25
CA GLU A 153 -0.52 -7.59 20.46
C GLU A 153 -1.95 -7.81 20.95
N ASP A 154 -2.77 -6.76 21.02
CA ASP A 154 -4.17 -6.81 21.46
C ASP A 154 -5.02 -7.77 20.61
N PHE A 155 -4.73 -7.84 19.31
CA PHE A 155 -5.43 -8.70 18.36
C PHE A 155 -4.73 -10.05 18.13
N CYS A 156 -3.63 -10.32 18.86
CA CYS A 156 -2.83 -11.54 18.73
C CYS A 156 -2.44 -11.86 17.28
N ILE A 157 -2.07 -10.84 16.50
CA ILE A 157 -1.83 -10.99 15.06
C ILE A 157 -0.46 -11.67 14.84
N GLY A 158 -0.48 -12.98 14.59
CA GLY A 158 0.72 -13.82 14.44
C GLY A 158 1.33 -13.92 13.03
N TYR A 159 0.98 -13.03 12.10
CA TYR A 159 1.38 -13.13 10.69
C TYR A 159 2.67 -12.39 10.40
N VAL A 160 3.33 -12.81 9.31
CA VAL A 160 4.56 -12.17 8.83
C VAL A 160 4.23 -10.84 8.16
N PRO A 161 4.88 -9.73 8.55
CA PRO A 161 4.70 -8.45 7.88
C PRO A 161 5.18 -8.48 6.43
N MET A 162 4.37 -7.96 5.53
CA MET A 162 4.63 -7.91 4.09
C MET A 162 4.11 -6.60 3.50
N SER A 163 4.99 -5.85 2.81
CA SER A 163 4.59 -4.64 2.11
C SER A 163 3.68 -4.96 0.94
N TYR A 164 2.82 -4.00 0.58
CA TYR A 164 1.95 -4.14 -0.59
C TYR A 164 2.75 -4.36 -1.88
N SER A 165 3.86 -3.63 -2.07
CA SER A 165 4.75 -3.79 -3.23
C SER A 165 5.38 -5.19 -3.29
N SER A 166 5.79 -5.75 -2.15
CA SER A 166 6.34 -7.11 -2.08
C SER A 166 5.28 -8.16 -2.41
N PHE A 167 4.06 -7.99 -1.89
CA PHE A 167 2.93 -8.85 -2.22
C PHE A 167 2.65 -8.83 -3.73
N LEU A 168 2.48 -7.64 -4.31
CA LEU A 168 2.23 -7.50 -5.74
C LEU A 168 3.34 -8.12 -6.58
N LEU A 169 4.62 -7.95 -6.19
CA LEU A 169 5.76 -8.57 -6.86
C LEU A 169 5.67 -10.10 -6.89
N GLY A 170 5.12 -10.72 -5.84
CA GLY A 170 4.92 -12.16 -5.73
C GLY A 170 3.72 -12.70 -6.52
N ILE A 171 2.79 -11.85 -6.96
CA ILE A 171 1.66 -12.26 -7.81
C ILE A 171 2.13 -12.37 -9.26
N SER A 172 2.17 -13.61 -9.77
CA SER A 172 2.53 -13.98 -11.15
C SER A 172 1.30 -14.08 -12.05
#